data_AF-A0A7Y3KMW7-F1
#
_entry.id   AF-A0A7Y3KMW7-F1
#
_cell.length_a   1.000
_cell.length_b   1.000
_cell.length_c   1.000
_cell.angle_alpha   90.00
_cell.angle_beta   90.00
_cell.angle_gamma   90.00
#
_symmetry.space_group_name_H-M   'P 1'
#
loop_
_entity.id
_entity.type
_entity.pdbx_description
1 polymer ?
#
loop_
_entity_poly.entity_id
_entity_poly.type
_entity_poly.pdbx_seq_one_letter_code
_entity_poly.pdbx_strand_id
1 'polypeptide(L)'
;MIEATDEAFQWMLGGCELQNGLNLPEGGVDDPVVLGIVRKITAQLHAAGCRGSWMIVVDGEVVGLCSYRRPVSEGCLEIGYGVAPRKRGNGYAASAVAAILEVA
;
A
#
# COMPACT_ATOMS: atom_id res chain seq x y z
N MET A 1 -0.34 0.81 -10.10
CA MET A 1 -0.46 0.33 -8.70
C MET A 1 -0.99 -1.10 -8.72
N ILE A 2 -0.67 -1.89 -7.71
CA ILE A 2 -1.13 -3.28 -7.58
C ILE A 2 -1.83 -3.42 -6.23
N GLU A 3 -2.99 -4.07 -6.16
CA GLU A 3 -3.70 -4.27 -4.89
C GLU A 3 -2.87 -5.13 -3.92
N ALA A 4 -2.79 -4.69 -2.67
CA ALA A 4 -2.01 -5.35 -1.64
C ALA A 4 -2.86 -6.43 -0.97
N THR A 5 -2.53 -7.70 -1.23
CA THR A 5 -3.12 -8.85 -0.55
C THR A 5 -2.46 -9.10 0.81
N ASP A 6 -3.03 -10.00 1.61
CA ASP A 6 -2.40 -10.40 2.86
C ASP A 6 -1.02 -11.03 2.64
N GLU A 7 -0.84 -11.82 1.56
CA GLU A 7 0.47 -12.37 1.18
C GLU A 7 1.48 -11.26 0.86
N ALA A 8 1.05 -10.18 0.20
CA ALA A 8 1.92 -9.05 -0.07
C ALA A 8 2.40 -8.37 1.22
N PHE A 9 1.53 -8.23 2.22
CA PHE A 9 1.94 -7.73 3.53
C PHE A 9 2.87 -8.68 4.27
N GLN A 10 2.60 -9.98 4.23
CA GLN A 10 3.50 -10.98 4.81
C GLN A 10 4.88 -10.90 4.19
N TRP A 11 4.99 -10.73 2.87
CA TRP A 11 6.25 -10.54 2.19
C TRP A 11 6.97 -9.25 2.54
N MET A 12 6.28 -8.11 2.54
CA MET A 12 6.87 -6.82 2.96
C MET A 12 7.37 -6.87 4.42
N LEU A 13 6.75 -7.70 5.27
CA LEU A 13 7.14 -7.94 6.66
C LEU A 13 8.24 -9.01 6.83
N GLY A 14 8.74 -9.60 5.73
CA GLY A 14 9.78 -10.64 5.75
C GLY A 14 9.30 -12.03 6.14
N GLY A 15 7.98 -12.28 6.09
CA GLY A 15 7.36 -13.55 6.47
C GLY A 15 7.36 -14.63 5.38
N CYS A 16 7.12 -14.27 4.12
CA CYS A 16 7.11 -15.21 2.99
C CYS A 16 7.62 -14.53 1.71
N GLU A 17 8.12 -15.31 0.74
CA GLU A 17 8.42 -14.75 -0.59
C GLU A 17 7.14 -14.55 -1.39
N LEU A 18 6.98 -13.36 -1.98
CA LEU A 18 5.90 -13.09 -2.93
C LEU A 18 6.36 -13.51 -4.33
N GLN A 19 5.71 -14.54 -4.89
CA GLN A 19 6.02 -15.03 -6.24
C GLN A 19 5.38 -14.15 -7.31
N ASN A 20 5.84 -12.91 -7.44
CA ASN A 20 5.35 -11.96 -8.45
C ASN A 20 6.45 -11.18 -9.19
N GLY A 21 7.73 -11.49 -8.93
CA GLY A 21 8.86 -10.84 -9.56
C GLY A 21 9.10 -9.39 -9.12
N LEU A 22 8.40 -8.91 -8.09
CA LEU A 22 8.62 -7.59 -7.52
C LEU A 22 9.77 -7.58 -6.52
N ASN A 23 10.41 -6.43 -6.39
CA ASN A 23 11.50 -6.20 -5.44
C ASN A 23 11.07 -5.25 -4.32
N LEU A 24 11.67 -5.41 -3.14
CA LEU A 24 11.56 -4.44 -2.06
C LEU A 24 12.71 -3.42 -2.14
N PRO A 25 12.46 -2.15 -1.79
CA PRO A 25 13.51 -1.16 -1.59
C PRO A 25 14.45 -1.59 -0.48
N GLU A 26 15.70 -1.15 -0.58
CA GLU A 26 16.65 -1.24 0.53
C GLU A 26 16.07 -0.55 1.78
N GLY A 27 16.02 -1.27 2.89
CA GLY A 27 15.42 -0.80 4.15
C GLY A 27 13.89 -1.01 4.24
N GLY A 28 13.26 -1.64 3.25
CA GLY A 28 11.85 -1.97 3.27
C GLY A 28 10.93 -0.81 2.87
N VAL A 29 9.64 -1.13 2.73
CA VAL A 29 8.62 -0.19 2.25
C VAL A 29 8.25 0.84 3.31
N ASP A 30 8.19 0.41 4.57
CA ASP A 30 7.97 1.27 5.74
C ASP A 30 8.43 0.51 7.00
N ASP A 31 8.28 1.14 8.16
CA ASP A 31 8.49 0.48 9.45
C ASP A 31 7.58 -0.76 9.60
N PRO A 32 8.09 -1.92 10.04
CA PRO A 32 7.29 -3.14 10.18
C PRO A 32 6.06 -2.99 11.09
N VAL A 33 6.12 -2.15 12.12
CA VAL A 33 4.99 -1.87 13.01
C VAL A 33 3.90 -1.13 12.23
N VAL A 34 4.29 -0.13 11.42
CA VAL A 34 3.36 0.60 10.56
C VAL A 34 2.74 -0.33 9.53
N LEU A 35 3.53 -1.17 8.86
CA LEU A 35 3.02 -2.17 7.92
C LEU A 35 2.05 -3.15 8.58
N GLY A 36 2.31 -3.56 9.83
CA GLY A 36 1.38 -4.38 10.61
C GLY A 36 0.06 -3.68 10.92
N ILE A 37 0.08 -2.36 11.16
CA ILE A 37 -1.13 -1.55 11.33
C ILE A 37 -1.91 -1.46 10.03
N VAL A 38 -1.23 -1.13 8.92
CA VAL A 38 -1.87 -1.02 7.59
C VAL A 38 -2.52 -2.35 7.21
N ARG A 39 -1.81 -3.48 7.36
CA ARG A 39 -2.34 -4.83 7.12
C ARG A 39 -3.66 -5.08 7.86
N LYS A 40 -3.74 -4.68 9.14
CA LYS A 40 -4.98 -4.84 9.95
C LYS A 40 -6.12 -3.98 9.41
N ILE A 41 -5.84 -2.74 9.03
CA ILE A 41 -6.84 -1.83 8.43
C ILE A 41 -7.34 -2.41 7.10
N THR A 42 -6.43 -2.87 6.23
CA THR A 42 -6.76 -3.52 4.97
C THR A 42 -7.68 -4.72 5.19
N ALA A 43 -7.36 -5.59 6.15
CA ALA A 43 -8.18 -6.75 6.47
C ALA A 43 -9.59 -6.35 6.96
N GLN A 44 -9.70 -5.31 7.78
CA GLN A 44 -11.00 -4.78 8.23
C GLN A 44 -11.83 -4.23 7.07
N LEU A 45 -11.20 -3.52 6.13
CA LEU A 45 -11.87 -3.01 4.94
C LEU A 45 -12.35 -4.13 4.04
N HIS A 46 -11.51 -5.15 3.81
CA HIS A 46 -11.88 -6.32 3.02
C HIS A 46 -13.05 -7.08 3.66
N ALA A 47 -13.05 -7.24 4.99
CA ALA A 47 -14.17 -7.85 5.72
C ALA A 47 -15.48 -7.06 5.58
N ALA A 48 -15.39 -5.74 5.36
CA ALA A 48 -16.53 -4.87 5.07
C ALA A 48 -16.89 -4.80 3.56
N GLY A 49 -16.29 -5.64 2.72
CA GLY A 49 -16.52 -5.65 1.27
C GLY A 49 -15.89 -4.45 0.52
N CYS A 50 -15.01 -3.70 1.18
CA CYS A 50 -14.31 -2.57 0.59
C CYS A 50 -12.90 -2.97 0.14
N ARG A 51 -12.35 -2.27 -0.84
CA ARG A 51 -10.91 -2.33 -1.15
C ARG A 51 -10.12 -1.66 -0.04
N GLY A 52 -8.91 -2.14 0.22
CA GLY A 52 -8.08 -1.62 1.31
C GLY A 52 -6.86 -0.84 0.84
N SER A 53 -5.86 -1.53 0.30
CA SER A 53 -4.52 -0.97 0.07
C SER A 53 -3.95 -1.38 -1.28
N TRP A 54 -3.07 -0.53 -1.81
CA TRP A 54 -2.34 -0.75 -3.05
C TRP A 54 -0.85 -0.50 -2.84
N MET A 55 -0.02 -1.38 -3.41
CA MET A 55 1.40 -1.19 -3.63
C MET A 55 1.64 -0.19 -4.76
N ILE A 56 2.48 0.79 -4.47
CA ILE A 56 3.04 1.70 -5.47
C ILE A 56 4.25 1.00 -6.06
N VAL A 57 4.19 0.68 -7.36
CA VAL A 57 5.23 -0.09 -8.06
C VAL A 57 5.82 0.76 -9.16
N VAL A 58 7.16 0.87 -9.19
CA VAL A 58 7.94 1.58 -10.20
C VAL A 58 9.09 0.68 -10.62
N ASP A 59 9.22 0.40 -11.92
CA ASP A 59 10.28 -0.44 -12.50
C ASP A 59 10.46 -1.79 -11.80
N GLY A 60 9.35 -2.42 -11.40
CA GLY A 60 9.35 -3.71 -10.71
C GLY A 60 9.69 -3.64 -9.21
N GLU A 61 9.79 -2.46 -8.62
CA GLU A 61 10.08 -2.28 -7.19
C GLU A 61 8.91 -1.63 -6.45
N VAL A 62 8.61 -2.11 -5.23
CA VAL A 62 7.54 -1.56 -4.38
C VAL A 62 8.03 -0.33 -3.62
N VAL A 63 7.77 0.85 -4.15
CA VAL A 63 8.29 2.11 -3.59
C VAL A 63 7.43 2.69 -2.46
N GLY A 64 6.26 2.13 -2.19
CA GLY A 64 5.34 2.64 -1.17
C GLY A 64 3.99 1.94 -1.16
N LEU A 65 3.10 2.46 -0.31
CA LEU A 65 1.71 2.03 -0.17
C LEU A 65 0.78 3.24 -0.27
N CYS A 66 -0.39 3.02 -0.84
CA CYS A 66 -1.51 3.96 -0.85
C CYS A 66 -2.77 3.19 -0.46
N SER A 67 -3.60 3.71 0.43
CA SER A 67 -4.68 2.93 1.06
C SER A 67 -5.89 3.78 1.40
N TYR A 68 -7.05 3.15 1.41
CA TYR A 68 -8.20 3.67 2.14
C TYR A 68 -8.00 3.42 3.63
N ARG A 69 -8.41 4.39 4.44
CA ARG A 69 -8.29 4.30 5.91
C ARG A 69 -9.58 3.85 6.58
N ARG A 70 -10.71 4.01 5.90
CA ARG A 70 -12.06 3.61 6.30
C ARG A 70 -12.94 3.44 5.04
N PRO A 71 -14.09 2.74 5.14
CA PRO A 71 -15.05 2.68 4.04
C PRO A 71 -15.46 4.08 3.58
N VAL A 72 -15.71 4.24 2.28
CA VAL A 72 -16.20 5.51 1.73
C VAL A 72 -17.57 5.80 2.32
N SER A 73 -17.74 6.97 2.92
CA SER A 73 -18.98 7.37 3.59
C SER A 73 -19.30 8.82 3.26
N GLU A 74 -20.54 9.13 2.89
CA GLU A 74 -21.02 10.51 2.68
C GLU A 74 -20.16 11.32 1.68
N GLY A 75 -19.64 10.65 0.64
CA GLY A 75 -18.75 11.28 -0.34
C GLY A 75 -17.36 11.68 0.20
N CYS A 76 -17.05 11.33 1.45
CA CYS A 76 -15.74 11.54 2.05
C CYS A 76 -14.88 10.28 1.92
N LEU A 77 -13.74 10.43 1.27
CA LEU A 77 -12.70 9.42 1.17
C LEU A 77 -11.50 9.82 2.03
N GLU A 78 -11.03 8.90 2.88
CA GLU A 78 -9.82 9.10 3.67
C GLU A 78 -8.70 8.20 3.13
N ILE A 79 -7.63 8.83 2.63
CA ILE A 79 -6.49 8.16 2.03
C ILE A 79 -5.29 8.24 2.97
N GLY A 80 -4.69 7.09 3.27
CA GLY A 80 -3.36 7.00 3.86
C GLY A 80 -2.33 6.64 2.78
N TYR A 81 -1.18 7.31 2.76
CA TYR A 81 -0.08 6.97 1.87
C TYR A 81 1.25 6.98 2.62
N GLY A 82 2.18 6.16 2.14
CA GLY A 82 3.55 6.06 2.63
C GLY A 82 4.48 5.75 1.47
N VAL A 83 5.64 6.40 1.45
CA VAL A 83 6.72 6.13 0.48
C VAL A 83 7.95 5.74 1.25
N ALA A 84 8.59 4.65 0.82
CA ALA A 84 9.80 4.11 1.40
C ALA A 84 10.84 5.24 1.57
N PRO A 85 11.54 5.34 2.71
CA PRO A 85 12.42 6.48 3.00
C PRO A 85 13.37 6.84 1.86
N ARG A 86 13.97 5.83 1.21
CA ARG A 86 14.92 5.99 0.10
C ARG A 86 14.29 6.37 -1.24
N LYS A 87 12.96 6.34 -1.35
CA LYS A 87 12.21 6.63 -2.58
C LYS A 87 11.45 7.96 -2.52
N ARG A 88 11.52 8.68 -1.39
CA ARG A 88 10.91 10.00 -1.21
C ARG A 88 11.57 11.05 -2.12
N GLY A 89 10.86 12.15 -2.37
CA GLY A 89 11.33 13.24 -3.24
C GLY A 89 11.09 13.03 -4.73
N ASN A 90 10.51 11.90 -5.15
CA ASN A 90 10.26 11.56 -6.56
C ASN A 90 8.79 11.73 -7.01
N GLY A 91 7.93 12.32 -6.17
CA GLY A 91 6.51 12.54 -6.50
C GLY A 91 5.60 11.30 -6.43
N TYR A 92 6.12 10.11 -6.09
CA TYR A 92 5.33 8.86 -6.08
C TYR A 92 4.06 8.89 -5.24
N ALA A 93 4.08 9.56 -4.08
CA ALA A 93 2.88 9.72 -3.25
C ALA A 93 1.78 10.49 -3.98
N ALA A 94 2.13 11.61 -4.64
CA ALA A 94 1.17 12.42 -5.38
C ALA A 94 0.59 11.63 -6.56
N SER A 95 1.43 10.93 -7.32
CA SER A 95 0.98 10.08 -8.42
C SER A 95 0.07 8.94 -7.94
N ALA A 96 0.36 8.33 -6.79
CA ALA A 96 -0.46 7.26 -6.24
C ALA A 96 -1.82 7.76 -5.74
N VAL A 97 -1.88 8.93 -5.10
CA VAL A 97 -3.14 9.56 -4.69
C VAL A 97 -3.98 9.92 -5.92
N ALA A 98 -3.38 10.52 -6.95
CA ALA A 98 -4.09 10.81 -8.20
C ALA A 98 -4.68 9.54 -8.83
N ALA A 99 -3.89 8.46 -8.91
CA ALA A 99 -4.35 7.19 -9.48
C ALA A 99 -5.45 6.52 -8.65
N ILE A 100 -5.46 6.68 -7.32
CA ILE A 100 -6.57 6.19 -6.48
C ILE A 100 -7.88 6.93 -6.79
N LEU A 101 -7.81 8.23 -7.03
CA LEU A 101 -9.01 9.03 -7.31
C LEU A 101 -9.66 8.69 -8.67
N GLU A 102 -8.90 8.12 -9.61
CA GLU A 102 -9.44 7.65 -10.89
C GLU A 102 -10.23 6.34 -10.77
N VAL A 103 -9.97 5.54 -9.73
CA VAL A 103 -10.61 4.23 -9.49
C VAL A 103 -11.61 4.24 -8.33
N ALA A 104 -11.82 5.40 -7.70
CA ALA A 104 -12.71 5.62 -6.56
C ALA A 104 -14.17 5.85 -6.98
#